data_AF-A0A371ART8-F1
#
_entry.id   AF-A0A371ART8-F1
#
_cell.length_a   1.000
_cell.length_b   1.000
_cell.length_c   1.000
_cell.angle_alpha   90.00
_cell.angle_beta   90.00
_cell.angle_gamma   90.00
#
_symmetry.space_group_name_H-M   'P 1'
#
loop_
_entity.id
_entity.type
_entity.pdbx_description
1 polymer ?
#
loop_
_entity_poly.entity_id
_entity_poly.type
_entity_poly.pdbx_seq_one_letter_code
_entity_poly.pdbx_strand_id
1 'polypeptide(L)'
;MPNYTKLLQFDRPTQERIYFRDDGTCLFCKARYHMNNTSQMLYDIKDIMHYIPKSSMGLGMEENGVLGCRYHHGLLDNGNKGLRAEMLQMMKEYLQSVYPDWDERKLKYRKWDF
;
A
#
# COMPACT_ATOMS: atom_id res chain seq x y z
N MET A 1 16.11 -21.05 8.84
CA MET A 1 16.02 -19.60 8.55
C MET A 1 14.56 -19.23 8.48
N PRO A 2 14.10 -18.14 9.14
CA PRO A 2 12.76 -17.62 8.90
C PRO A 2 12.57 -17.44 7.40
N ASN A 3 11.45 -17.93 6.86
CA ASN A 3 11.15 -17.73 5.46
C ASN A 3 10.86 -16.23 5.25
N TYR A 4 11.85 -15.49 4.73
CA TYR A 4 11.77 -14.03 4.55
C TYR A 4 10.53 -13.60 3.78
N THR A 5 9.97 -14.47 2.92
CA THR A 5 8.72 -14.20 2.20
C THR A 5 7.54 -13.95 3.15
N LYS A 6 7.53 -14.54 4.35
CA LYS A 6 6.53 -14.24 5.39
C LYS A 6 6.65 -12.80 5.89
N LEU A 7 7.86 -12.25 5.98
CA LEU A 7 8.09 -10.87 6.42
C LEU A 7 7.61 -9.83 5.38
N LEU A 8 7.46 -10.24 4.11
CA LEU A 8 6.97 -9.37 3.04
C LEU A 8 5.44 -9.36 2.93
N GLN A 9 4.77 -10.32 3.61
CA GLN A 9 3.32 -10.42 3.62
C GLN A 9 2.76 -9.67 4.83
N PHE A 10 1.69 -8.91 4.62
CA PHE A 10 0.91 -8.38 5.73
C PHE A 10 0.25 -9.55 6.44
N ASP A 11 0.59 -9.76 7.71
CA ASP A 11 -0.13 -10.71 8.55
C ASP A 11 -1.53 -10.18 8.87
N ARG A 12 -2.45 -11.07 9.25
CA ARG A 12 -3.85 -10.68 9.48
C ARG A 12 -4.00 -9.51 10.49
N PRO A 13 -3.29 -9.48 11.63
CA PRO A 13 -3.32 -8.33 12.54
C PRO A 13 -2.91 -7.03 11.85
N THR A 14 -1.86 -7.03 11.03
CA THR A 14 -1.44 -5.83 10.28
C THR A 14 -2.48 -5.41 9.26
N GLN A 15 -3.13 -6.37 8.59
CA GLN A 15 -4.22 -6.06 7.66
C GLN A 15 -5.39 -5.38 8.37
N GLU A 16 -5.79 -5.88 9.53
CA GLU A 16 -6.87 -5.30 10.35
C GLU A 16 -6.52 -3.88 10.82
N ARG A 17 -5.27 -3.64 11.25
CA ARG A 17 -4.82 -2.30 11.68
C ARG A 17 -4.80 -1.30 10.52
N ILE A 18 -4.32 -1.69 9.34
CA ILE A 18 -4.38 -0.85 8.13
C ILE A 18 -5.84 -0.56 7.75
N TYR A 19 -6.71 -1.58 7.78
CA TYR A 19 -8.12 -1.39 7.45
C TYR A 19 -8.81 -0.39 8.38
N PHE A 20 -8.55 -0.49 9.68
CA PHE A 20 -9.10 0.44 10.68
C PHE A 20 -8.53 1.86 10.52
N ARG A 21 -7.20 1.98 10.37
CA ARG A 21 -6.50 3.27 10.15
C ARG A 21 -7.03 4.02 8.92
N ASP A 22 -7.39 3.29 7.88
CA ASP A 22 -7.84 3.86 6.60
C ASP A 22 -9.37 4.00 6.52
N ASP A 23 -10.09 3.78 7.63
CA ASP A 23 -11.55 3.81 7.73
C ASP A 23 -12.25 2.89 6.71
N GLY A 24 -11.66 1.74 6.41
CA GLY A 24 -12.18 0.80 5.42
C GLY A 24 -12.29 1.36 3.99
N THR A 25 -11.68 2.51 3.72
CA THR A 25 -11.84 3.24 2.46
C THR A 25 -10.52 3.38 1.72
N CYS A 26 -10.57 3.18 0.39
CA CYS A 26 -9.40 3.36 -0.47
C CYS A 26 -8.87 4.80 -0.41
N LEU A 27 -7.56 4.96 -0.15
CA LEU A 27 -6.88 6.25 -0.10
C LEU A 27 -7.19 7.12 -1.34
N PHE A 28 -7.07 6.54 -2.53
CA PHE A 28 -7.29 7.23 -3.79
C PHE A 28 -8.76 7.54 -4.08
N CYS A 29 -9.68 6.70 -3.60
CA CYS A 29 -11.12 6.99 -3.67
C CYS A 29 -11.47 8.20 -2.78
N LYS A 30 -10.91 8.30 -1.57
CA LYS A 30 -11.10 9.48 -0.69
C LYS A 30 -10.66 10.76 -1.42
N ALA A 31 -9.54 10.70 -2.13
CA ALA A 31 -9.00 11.81 -2.92
C ALA A 31 -9.68 12.05 -4.28
N ARG A 32 -10.71 11.26 -4.65
CA ARG A 32 -11.38 11.32 -5.98
C ARG A 32 -10.41 11.15 -7.17
N TYR A 33 -9.29 10.47 -6.96
CA TYR A 33 -8.21 10.33 -7.95
C TYR A 33 -8.62 9.38 -9.08
N HIS A 34 -8.54 9.80 -10.35
CA HIS A 34 -8.79 8.98 -11.55
C HIS A 34 -10.04 8.07 -11.49
N MET A 35 -11.19 8.58 -11.03
CA MET A 35 -12.45 7.83 -10.86
C MET A 35 -13.20 7.55 -12.18
N ASN A 36 -12.52 6.97 -13.18
CA ASN A 36 -13.01 6.82 -14.55
C ASN A 36 -13.53 5.42 -14.89
N ASN A 37 -13.58 4.49 -13.92
CA ASN A 37 -14.05 3.13 -14.16
C ASN A 37 -15.58 3.07 -14.10
N THR A 38 -16.19 2.30 -15.00
CA THR A 38 -17.64 2.09 -15.01
C THR A 38 -18.10 0.96 -14.08
N SER A 39 -17.19 0.08 -13.66
CA SER A 39 -17.49 -1.05 -12.78
C SER A 39 -17.38 -0.63 -11.30
N GLN A 40 -18.52 -0.49 -10.64
CA GLN A 40 -18.60 -0.22 -9.20
C GLN A 40 -17.90 -1.31 -8.36
N MET A 41 -17.97 -2.57 -8.79
CA MET A 41 -17.32 -3.70 -8.13
C MET A 41 -15.81 -3.52 -7.95
N LEU A 42 -15.13 -2.89 -8.92
CA LEU A 42 -13.69 -2.63 -8.83
C LEU A 42 -13.35 -1.56 -7.79
N TYR A 43 -14.30 -0.69 -7.47
CA TYR A 43 -14.18 0.26 -6.36
C TYR A 43 -14.51 -0.39 -5.01
N ASP A 44 -15.45 -1.34 -4.97
CA ASP A 44 -15.91 -1.92 -3.70
C ASP A 44 -14.92 -2.93 -3.11
N ILE A 45 -14.25 -3.73 -3.95
CA ILE A 45 -13.28 -4.73 -3.48
C ILE A 45 -12.01 -4.02 -3.02
N LYS A 46 -11.72 -4.10 -1.72
CA LYS A 46 -10.52 -3.53 -1.10
C LYS A 46 -9.44 -4.58 -0.86
N ASP A 47 -8.20 -4.15 -1.01
CA ASP A 47 -6.98 -4.92 -0.71
C ASP A 47 -5.87 -3.95 -0.32
N ILE A 48 -4.80 -4.43 0.32
CA ILE A 48 -3.71 -3.56 0.76
C ILE A 48 -2.70 -3.38 -0.37
N MET A 49 -2.39 -2.12 -0.65
CA MET A 49 -1.39 -1.68 -1.62
C MET A 49 -0.06 -1.47 -0.91
N HIS A 50 0.99 -2.13 -1.40
CA HIS A 50 2.36 -1.90 -0.95
C HIS A 50 2.92 -0.60 -1.52
N TYR A 51 3.52 0.25 -0.68
CA TYR A 51 4.32 1.40 -1.13
C TYR A 51 5.63 0.89 -1.79
N ILE A 52 6.43 0.13 -1.05
CA ILE A 52 7.51 -0.69 -1.61
C ILE A 52 6.95 -2.10 -1.87
N PRO A 53 6.88 -2.56 -3.14
CA PRO A 53 6.30 -3.85 -3.46
C PRO A 53 7.15 -5.01 -2.95
N LYS A 54 6.51 -6.17 -2.75
CA LYS A 54 7.17 -7.42 -2.34
C LYS A 54 8.31 -7.82 -3.28
N SER A 55 8.15 -7.60 -4.60
CA SER A 55 9.19 -7.85 -5.61
C SER A 55 10.46 -7.03 -5.40
N SER A 56 10.35 -5.90 -4.70
CA SER A 56 11.46 -5.04 -4.29
C SER A 56 11.83 -5.22 -2.82
N MET A 57 11.46 -6.35 -2.21
CA MET A 57 11.71 -6.71 -0.80
C MET A 57 11.03 -5.78 0.21
N GLY A 58 9.90 -5.18 -0.14
CA GLY A 58 9.10 -4.38 0.80
C GLY A 58 8.44 -5.24 1.90
N LEU A 59 8.57 -4.79 3.14
CA LEU A 59 8.05 -5.48 4.32
C LEU A 59 6.52 -5.38 4.41
N GLY A 60 5.90 -6.39 5.00
CA GLY A 60 4.47 -6.45 5.29
C GLY A 60 4.11 -5.77 6.61
N MET A 61 4.51 -4.50 6.77
CA MET A 61 4.24 -3.68 7.97
C MET A 61 3.33 -2.49 7.63
N GLU A 62 2.66 -1.94 8.63
CA GLU A 62 1.62 -0.92 8.42
C GLU A 62 2.13 0.33 7.70
N GLU A 63 3.36 0.74 8.01
CA GLU A 63 4.03 1.89 7.42
C GLU A 63 4.38 1.70 5.94
N ASN A 64 4.28 0.48 5.40
CA ASN A 64 4.52 0.17 3.99
C ASN A 64 3.23 -0.16 3.22
N GLY A 65 2.05 -0.03 3.84
CA GLY A 65 0.79 -0.43 3.25
C GLY A 65 -0.33 0.59 3.42
N VAL A 66 -1.16 0.77 2.40
CA VAL A 66 -2.43 1.52 2.48
C VAL A 66 -3.55 0.70 1.88
N LEU A 67 -4.77 0.93 2.31
CA LEU A 67 -5.96 0.33 1.76
C LEU A 67 -6.25 0.94 0.40
N GLY A 68 -6.42 0.06 -0.60
CA GLY A 68 -6.73 0.39 -1.98
C GLY A 68 -7.92 -0.39 -2.49
N CYS A 69 -8.62 0.12 -3.50
CA CYS A 69 -9.59 -0.68 -4.23
C CYS A 69 -8.91 -1.39 -5.41
N ARG A 70 -9.52 -2.46 -5.94
CA ARG A 70 -8.98 -3.21 -7.08
C ARG A 70 -8.67 -2.33 -8.30
N TYR A 71 -9.48 -1.30 -8.55
CA TYR A 71 -9.23 -0.38 -9.63
C TYR A 71 -7.92 0.42 -9.44
N HIS A 72 -7.74 1.09 -8.30
CA HIS A 72 -6.52 1.86 -8.02
C HIS A 72 -5.31 0.97 -7.81
N HIS A 73 -5.50 -0.22 -7.25
CA HIS A 73 -4.47 -1.26 -7.15
C HIS A 73 -3.93 -1.58 -8.56
N GLY A 74 -4.82 -1.83 -9.51
CA GLY A 74 -4.45 -2.05 -10.92
C GLY A 74 -3.80 -0.85 -11.60
N LEU A 75 -4.17 0.39 -11.26
CA LEU A 75 -3.50 1.59 -11.77
C LEU A 75 -2.05 1.68 -11.30
N LEU A 76 -1.79 1.37 -10.02
CA LEU A 76 -0.46 1.41 -9.43
C LEU A 76 0.45 0.30 -9.97
N ASP A 77 -0.09 -0.91 -10.12
CA ASP A 77 0.67 -2.11 -10.51
C ASP A 77 1.01 -2.14 -12.00
N ASN A 78 0.05 -1.77 -12.87
CA ASN A 78 0.26 -1.85 -14.32
C ASN A 78 1.17 -0.74 -14.86
N GLY A 79 1.23 0.43 -14.21
CA GLY A 79 2.14 1.53 -14.52
C GLY A 79 2.02 2.19 -15.92
N ASN A 80 1.26 1.59 -16.84
CA ASN A 80 1.16 1.99 -18.26
C ASN A 80 0.54 3.37 -18.51
N LYS A 81 -0.11 3.95 -17.49
CA LYS A 81 -0.69 5.30 -17.55
C LYS A 81 0.24 6.40 -17.02
N GLY A 82 1.46 6.07 -16.61
CA GLY A 82 2.41 7.04 -16.04
C GLY A 82 2.06 7.55 -14.64
N LEU A 83 0.99 7.05 -14.03
CA LEU A 83 0.45 7.51 -12.74
C LEU A 83 1.23 7.02 -11.53
N ARG A 84 2.16 6.07 -11.71
CA ARG A 84 2.81 5.37 -10.61
C ARG A 84 3.56 6.33 -9.67
N ALA A 85 4.33 7.27 -10.21
CA ALA A 85 5.12 8.19 -9.40
C ALA A 85 4.22 9.07 -8.51
N GLU A 86 3.16 9.63 -9.09
CA GLU A 86 2.18 10.45 -8.37
C GLU A 86 1.45 9.65 -7.29
N MET A 87 0.99 8.43 -7.62
CA MET A 87 0.30 7.58 -6.65
C MET A 87 1.21 7.20 -5.47
N LEU A 88 2.49 6.91 -5.72
CA LEU A 88 3.46 6.64 -4.65
C LEU A 88 3.71 7.89 -3.80
N GLN A 89 3.76 9.07 -4.41
CA GLN A 89 3.89 10.32 -3.68
C GLN A 89 2.69 10.56 -2.74
N MET A 90 1.46 10.35 -3.22
CA MET A 90 0.26 10.42 -2.38
C MET A 90 0.30 9.41 -1.22
N MET A 91 0.74 8.18 -1.48
CA MET A 91 0.90 7.17 -0.42
C MET A 91 1.92 7.61 0.63
N LYS A 92 3.08 8.14 0.19
CA LYS A 92 4.13 8.63 1.08
C LYS A 92 3.64 9.77 1.97
N GLU A 93 2.98 10.77 1.39
CA GLU A 93 2.40 11.89 2.13
C GLU A 93 1.38 11.41 3.16
N TYR A 94 0.49 10.50 2.77
CA TYR A 94 -0.47 9.91 3.68
C TYR A 94 0.21 9.15 4.82
N LEU A 95 1.17 8.27 4.51
CA LEU A 95 1.88 7.49 5.53
C LEU A 95 2.69 8.37 6.48
N GLN A 96 3.37 9.41 5.98
CA GLN A 96 4.07 10.39 6.82
C GLN A 96 3.12 11.20 7.71
N SER A 97 1.87 11.42 7.27
CA SER A 97 0.87 12.11 8.10
C SER A 97 0.37 11.24 9.26
N VAL A 98 0.36 9.92 9.11
CA VAL A 98 -0.09 8.98 10.15
C VAL A 98 1.04 8.50 11.06
N TYR A 99 2.27 8.39 10.52
CA TYR A 99 3.46 7.95 11.25
C TYR A 99 4.52 9.06 11.26
N PRO A 100 4.64 9.87 12.32
CA PRO A 100 5.60 10.98 12.39
C PRO A 100 7.06 10.56 12.19
N ASP A 101 7.42 9.34 12.60
CA ASP A 101 8.75 8.76 12.46
C ASP A 101 8.91 7.87 11.22
N TRP A 102 8.04 8.05 10.22
CA TRP A 102 8.05 7.26 8.98
C TRP A 102 9.39 7.41 8.26
N ASP A 103 10.03 6.28 7.99
CA ASP A 103 11.33 6.21 7.33
C ASP A 103 11.32 5.11 6.28
N GLU A 104 11.34 5.52 5.01
CA GLU A 104 11.36 4.63 3.84
C GLU A 104 12.44 3.54 3.93
N ARG A 105 13.59 3.85 4.55
CA ARG A 105 14.73 2.92 4.65
C ARG A 105 14.41 1.70 5.50
N LYS A 106 13.47 1.83 6.44
CA LYS A 106 13.00 0.76 7.34
C LYS A 106 11.97 -0.16 6.69
N LEU A 107 11.40 0.24 5.54
CA LEU A 107 10.31 -0.49 4.89
C LEU A 107 10.80 -1.65 4.01
N LYS A 108 12.12 -1.81 3.85
CA LYS A 108 12.72 -2.81 2.97
C LYS A 108 13.52 -3.81 3.78
N TYR A 109 13.26 -5.10 3.56
CA TYR A 109 14.03 -6.17 4.17
C TYR A 109 15.52 -6.08 3.78
N ARG A 110 16.41 -6.18 4.78
CA ARG A 110 17.84 -6.39 4.59
C ARG A 110 18.29 -7.58 5.42
N LYS A 111 19.19 -8.37 4.85
CA LYS A 111 19.65 -9.64 5.44
C LYS A 111 20.38 -9.44 6.79
N TRP A 112 20.95 -8.27 7.02
CA TRP A 112 21.84 -7.98 8.15
C TRP A 112 21.24 -7.04 9.20
N ASP A 113 19.93 -6.75 9.10
CA ASP A 113 19.23 -5.85 10.04
C ASP A 113 18.72 -6.59 11.30
N PHE A 114 19.18 -7.84 11.54
CA PHE A 114 18.74 -8.72 12.64
C PHE A 114 19.92 -9.38 13.35
#